data_AF-A4Y096-F1
#
_entry.id   AF-A4Y096-F1
#
_cell.length_a   1.000
_cell.length_b   1.000
_cell.length_c   1.000
_cell.angle_alpha   90.00
_cell.angle_beta   90.00
_cell.angle_gamma   90.00
#
_symmetry.space_group_name_H-M   'P 1'
#
loop_
_entity.id
_entity.type
_entity.pdbx_description
1 polymer ?
#
loop_
_entity_poly.entity_id
_entity_poly.type
_entity_poly.pdbx_seq_one_letter_code
_entity_poly.pdbx_strand_id
1 'polypeptide(L)'
;MHRSIPSKLVRFNLHMRRDHVQRLAQLADRLAKKKGRDVRLAEAIELALVAGLHWEDADLLDLAIPDHAAPYWLQVGPVSRPGGVIVPRSVEL
;
A
#
# COMPACT_ATOMS: atom_id res chain seq x y z
N MET A 1 6.82 -6.68 -21.93
CA MET A 1 6.22 -7.39 -20.78
C MET A 1 4.72 -7.16 -20.79
N HIS A 2 3.93 -8.19 -21.08
CA HIS A 2 2.47 -8.10 -21.05
C HIS A 2 2.03 -8.26 -19.58
N ARG A 3 1.64 -7.16 -18.91
CA ARG A 3 1.04 -7.24 -17.58
C ARG A 3 -0.38 -7.76 -17.77
N SER A 4 -0.68 -9.00 -17.38
CA SER A 4 -2.06 -9.48 -17.36
C SER A 4 -2.82 -8.64 -16.35
N ILE A 5 -3.73 -7.78 -16.82
CA ILE A 5 -4.64 -7.04 -15.95
C ILE A 5 -5.56 -8.10 -15.35
N PRO A 6 -5.55 -8.32 -14.02
CA PRO A 6 -6.36 -9.37 -13.42
C PRO A 6 -7.86 -9.08 -13.59
N SER A 7 -8.70 -10.09 -13.38
CA SER A 7 -10.16 -9.99 -13.39
C SER A 7 -10.70 -8.83 -12.55
N LYS A 8 -11.95 -8.38 -12.84
CA LYS A 8 -12.63 -7.23 -12.21
C LYS A 8 -12.56 -7.17 -10.67
N LEU A 9 -12.32 -8.30 -9.99
CA LEU A 9 -12.10 -8.37 -8.55
C LEU A 9 -10.79 -9.11 -8.26
N VAL A 10 -9.90 -8.51 -7.45
CA VAL A 10 -8.62 -9.10 -7.01
C VAL A 10 -8.58 -9.08 -5.50
N ARG A 11 -8.23 -10.21 -4.87
CA ARG A 11 -7.97 -10.26 -3.44
C ARG A 11 -6.56 -9.75 -3.18
N PHE A 12 -6.46 -8.59 -2.51
CA PHE A 12 -5.19 -7.96 -2.19
C PHE A 12 -4.87 -8.19 -0.71
N ASN A 13 -3.85 -9.01 -0.41
CA ASN A 13 -3.35 -9.19 0.95
C ASN A 13 -2.37 -8.05 1.25
N LEU A 14 -2.84 -7.03 1.97
CA LEU A 14 -2.08 -5.82 2.25
C LEU A 14 -1.51 -5.83 3.67
N HIS A 15 -0.19 -5.65 3.78
CA HIS A 15 0.45 -5.30 5.03
C HIS A 15 0.55 -3.78 5.13
N MET A 16 0.08 -3.22 6.24
CA MET A 16 0.04 -1.78 6.44
C MET A 16 0.37 -1.43 7.89
N ARG A 17 1.11 -0.34 8.08
CA ARG A 17 1.37 0.21 9.41
C ARG A 17 0.07 0.62 10.10
N ARG A 18 0.00 0.42 11.43
CA ARG A 18 -1.16 0.79 12.26
C ARG A 18 -1.59 2.24 12.03
N ASP A 19 -0.64 3.17 12.03
CA ASP A 19 -0.93 4.61 11.90
C ASP A 19 -1.57 4.95 10.54
N HIS A 20 -1.17 4.25 9.48
CA HIS A 20 -1.76 4.43 8.15
C HIS A 20 -3.19 3.88 8.11
N VAL A 21 -3.46 2.74 8.76
CA VAL A 21 -4.83 2.20 8.91
C VAL A 21 -5.70 3.19 9.68
N GLN A 22 -5.19 3.78 10.77
CA GLN A 22 -5.91 4.81 11.53
C GLN A 22 -6.22 6.04 10.67
N ARG A 23 -5.24 6.51 9.88
CA ARG A 23 -5.44 7.63 8.96
C ARG A 23 -6.48 7.33 7.88
N LEU A 24 -6.49 6.11 7.34
CA LEU A 24 -7.49 5.67 6.37
C LEU A 24 -8.88 5.55 6.97
N ALA A 25 -9.01 5.10 8.22
CA ALA A 25 -10.28 5.08 8.94
C ALA A 25 -10.84 6.50 9.10
N GLN A 26 -10.01 7.46 9.52
CA GLN A 26 -10.39 8.87 9.59
C GLN A 26 -10.80 9.44 8.22
N LEU A 27 -10.12 9.03 7.15
CA LEU A 27 -10.47 9.42 5.78
C LEU A 27 -11.82 8.83 5.37
N ALA A 28 -12.10 7.57 5.73
CA ALA A 28 -13.39 6.92 5.48
C ALA A 28 -14.53 7.66 6.19
N ASP A 29 -14.34 8.07 7.46
CA ASP A 29 -15.34 8.85 8.20
C ASP A 29 -15.64 10.19 7.53
N ARG A 30 -14.60 10.89 7.07
CA ARG A 30 -14.75 12.15 6.32
C ARG A 30 -15.46 11.93 4.99
N LEU A 31 -15.15 10.83 4.31
CA LEU A 31 -15.77 10.47 3.04
C LEU A 31 -17.25 10.08 3.24
N ALA A 32 -17.58 9.38 4.33
CA ALA A 32 -18.95 9.05 4.70
C ALA A 32 -19.79 10.31 4.91
N LYS A 33 -19.25 11.27 5.69
CA LYS A 33 -19.88 12.59 5.86
C LYS A 33 -20.10 13.32 4.54
N LYS A 34 -19.10 13.29 3.65
CA LYS A 34 -19.20 13.93 2.32
C LYS A 34 -20.25 13.26 1.41
N LYS A 35 -20.37 11.92 1.47
CA LYS A 35 -21.30 11.15 0.62
C LYS A 35 -22.70 10.99 1.21
N GLY A 36 -22.89 11.30 2.50
CA GLY A 36 -24.17 11.10 3.20
C GLY A 36 -24.55 9.63 3.39
N ARG A 37 -23.58 8.70 3.31
CA ARG A 37 -23.77 7.26 3.53
C ARG A 37 -22.53 6.62 4.14
N ASP A 38 -22.69 5.43 4.70
CA ASP A 38 -21.55 4.63 5.14
C ASP A 38 -20.60 4.33 3.97
N VAL A 39 -19.31 4.32 4.29
CA VAL A 39 -18.21 4.16 3.34
C VAL A 39 -17.30 3.06 3.82
N ARG A 40 -16.92 2.17 2.90
CA ARG A 40 -15.96 1.09 3.21
C ARG A 40 -14.55 1.65 3.30
N LEU A 41 -13.72 1.05 4.16
CA LEU A 41 -12.29 1.39 4.22
C LEU A 41 -11.60 1.28 2.85
N ALA A 42 -12.03 0.31 2.03
CA ALA A 42 -11.55 0.15 0.65
C ALA A 42 -11.77 1.40 -0.23
N GLU A 43 -12.89 2.13 -0.06
CA GLU A 43 -13.12 3.38 -0.81
C GLU A 43 -12.15 4.49 -0.35
N ALA A 44 -11.77 4.50 0.93
CA ALA A 44 -10.76 5.43 1.43
C ALA A 44 -9.35 5.08 0.94
N ILE A 45 -9.03 3.78 0.85
CA ILE A 45 -7.80 3.28 0.23
C ILE A 45 -7.74 3.72 -1.24
N GLU A 46 -8.81 3.49 -1.99
CA GLU A 46 -8.90 3.88 -3.40
C GLU A 46 -8.71 5.40 -3.56
N LEU A 47 -9.35 6.21 -2.72
CA LEU A 47 -9.17 7.66 -2.73
C LEU A 47 -7.71 8.08 -2.45
N ALA A 48 -7.05 7.45 -1.48
CA ALA A 48 -5.65 7.72 -1.17
C ALA A 48 -4.72 7.29 -2.32
N LEU A 49 -5.00 6.15 -2.96
CA LEU A 49 -4.26 5.67 -4.13
C LEU A 49 -4.44 6.61 -5.31
N VAL A 50 -5.67 7.04 -5.61
CA VAL A 50 -5.95 8.02 -6.67
C VAL A 50 -5.13 9.28 -6.42
N ALA A 51 -5.12 9.83 -5.20
CA ALA A 51 -4.31 11.00 -4.88
C ALA A 51 -2.81 10.78 -5.13
N GLY A 52 -2.26 9.61 -4.75
CA GLY A 52 -0.86 9.27 -5.02
C GLY A 52 -0.56 9.06 -6.51
N LEU A 53 -1.49 8.47 -7.27
CA LEU A 53 -1.35 8.25 -8.72
C LEU A 53 -1.48 9.54 -9.55
N HIS A 54 -1.85 10.67 -8.94
CA HIS A 54 -1.76 11.97 -9.60
C HIS A 54 -0.34 12.56 -9.55
N TRP A 55 0.57 11.99 -8.76
CA TRP A 55 1.96 12.40 -8.70
C TRP A 55 2.78 11.67 -9.76
N GLU A 56 3.90 12.24 -10.18
CA GLU A 56 4.82 11.53 -11.08
C GLU A 56 5.53 10.41 -10.33
N ASP A 57 5.93 9.35 -11.05
CA ASP A 57 6.63 8.21 -10.44
C ASP A 57 7.91 8.66 -9.71
N ALA A 58 8.60 9.69 -10.19
CA ALA A 58 9.78 10.25 -9.55
C ALA A 58 9.45 10.83 -8.16
N ASP A 59 8.38 11.62 -8.05
CA ASP A 59 7.93 12.20 -6.78
C ASP A 59 7.57 11.11 -5.76
N LEU A 60 6.97 10.01 -6.23
CA LEU A 60 6.62 8.88 -5.38
C LEU A 60 7.86 8.11 -4.90
N LEU A 61 8.87 7.95 -5.76
CA LEU A 61 10.12 7.28 -5.43
C LEU A 61 10.94 8.07 -4.41
N ASP A 62 10.85 9.39 -4.40
CA ASP A 62 11.51 10.25 -3.40
C ASP A 62 10.95 10.05 -1.98
N LEU A 63 9.75 9.49 -1.84
CA LEU A 63 9.18 9.10 -0.55
C LEU A 63 9.69 7.74 -0.05
N ALA A 64 10.47 7.02 -0.85
CA ALA A 64 11.00 5.71 -0.48
C ALA A 64 11.98 5.84 0.68
N ILE A 65 11.63 5.24 1.81
CA ILE A 65 12.49 5.15 2.97
C ILE A 65 13.46 3.97 2.76
N PRO A 66 14.77 4.13 3.03
CA PRO A 66 15.71 3.03 2.90
C PRO A 66 15.39 1.89 3.86
N ASP A 67 15.71 0.65 3.48
CA ASP A 67 15.33 -0.57 4.21
C ASP A 67 15.74 -0.54 5.70
N HIS A 68 16.90 0.03 6.03
CA HIS A 68 17.37 0.13 7.41
C HIS A 68 16.48 1.03 8.29
N ALA A 69 15.80 2.01 7.69
CA ALA A 69 14.85 2.89 8.37
C ALA A 69 13.40 2.37 8.28
N ALA A 70 13.16 1.27 7.56
CA ALA A 70 11.88 0.60 7.44
C ALA A 70 11.96 -0.92 7.75
N PRO A 71 12.51 -1.33 8.92
CA PRO A 71 12.75 -2.73 9.24
C PRO A 71 11.46 -3.57 9.32
N TYR A 72 10.30 -2.91 9.46
CA TYR A 72 8.99 -3.56 9.43
C TYR A 72 8.69 -4.26 8.11
N TRP A 73 9.30 -3.86 6.99
CA TRP A 73 9.16 -4.57 5.72
C TRP A 73 9.96 -5.88 5.66
N LEU A 74 10.96 -6.07 6.52
CA LEU A 74 11.67 -7.35 6.63
C LEU A 74 10.81 -8.42 7.32
N GLN A 75 9.81 -8.00 8.10
CA GLN A 75 8.92 -8.90 8.84
C GLN A 75 7.84 -9.56 7.97
N VAL A 76 7.58 -9.05 6.75
CA VAL A 76 6.52 -9.56 5.87
C VAL A 76 6.95 -10.77 5.01
N GLY A 77 8.14 -11.31 5.27
CA GLY A 77 8.68 -12.48 4.58
C GLY A 77 9.30 -12.16 3.21
N PRO A 78 9.78 -13.18 2.49
CA PRO A 78 10.52 -12.98 1.25
C PRO A 78 9.64 -12.46 0.11
N VAL A 79 10.24 -11.63 -0.75
CA VAL A 79 9.55 -11.09 -1.92
C VAL A 79 9.62 -12.11 -3.05
N SER A 80 8.48 -12.68 -3.42
CA SER A 80 8.36 -13.53 -4.61
C SER A 80 8.15 -12.67 -5.85
N ARG A 81 9.06 -12.73 -6.81
CA ARG A 81 8.91 -12.11 -8.14
C ARG A 81 8.92 -13.20 -9.22
N PRO A 82 8.21 -13.04 -10.35
CA PRO A 82 8.36 -13.95 -11.48
C PRO A 82 9.83 -13.95 -11.94
N GLY A 83 10.54 -15.05 -11.70
CA GLY A 83 11.99 -15.18 -11.95
C GLY A 83 12.87 -15.46 -10.72
N GLY A 84 12.33 -15.48 -9.50
CA GLY A 84 13.07 -15.90 -8.29
C GLY A 84 12.54 -15.35 -6.97
N VAL A 85 12.99 -15.95 -5.87
CA VAL A 85 12.70 -15.50 -4.50
C VAL A 85 13.82 -14.59 -4.03
N ILE A 86 13.51 -13.33 -3.71
CA ILE A 86 14.46 -12.41 -3.05
C ILE A 86 14.25 -12.55 -1.55
N VAL A 87 15.23 -13.15 -0.87
CA VAL A 87 15.26 -13.26 0.59
C VAL A 87 15.87 -11.95 1.14
N PRO A 88 15.15 -11.21 2.00
CA PRO A 88 15.70 -10.01 2.62
C PRO A 88 16.94 -10.40 3.43
N ARG A 89 18.05 -9.69 3.24
CA ARG A 89 19.30 -9.94 3.98
C ARG A 89 19.01 -9.64 5.45
N SER A 90 19.17 -10.64 6.32
CA SER A 90 18.98 -10.48 7.76
C SER A 90 19.81 -9.29 8.26
N VAL A 91 19.15 -8.29 8.85
CA VAL A 91 19.82 -7.23 9.61
C VAL A 91 20.01 -7.80 11.00
N GLU A 92 21.27 -8.02 11.41
CA GLU A 92 21.60 -8.33 12.80
C GLU A 92 21.13 -7.14 13.66
N LEU A 93 20.26 -7.45 14.63
CA LEU A 93 19.75 -6.51 15.63
C LEU A 93 20.80 -6.23 16.71
#